data_AF-A0AAD6YA20-F1
#
_entry.id   AF-A0AAD6YA20-F1
#
_cell.length_a   1.000
_cell.length_b   1.000
_cell.length_c   1.000
_cell.angle_alpha   90.00
_cell.angle_beta   90.00
_cell.angle_gamma   90.00
#
_symmetry.space_group_name_H-M   'P 1'
#
loop_
_entity.id
_entity.type
_entity.pdbx_description
1 polymer ?
#
loop_
_entity_poly.entity_id
_entity_poly.type
_entity_poly.pdbx_seq_one_letter_code
_entity_poly.pdbx_strand_id
1 'polypeptide(L)'
;MALSRPLLWPLSLAAFSVLALASPALPRSFTVTNQTGTPHVFDGSGYPVAQGDATDGSGAAFNLPALIWIAVSLLVGVPMACAGIRGWRLTTAVGLGVASAVLTWAAVINSVNASGLADIFLTAIILVFFAFGCALGAFEFARLGGITAIGLAGGVAFGIRIVLLRAGLLVPLYAANWVVVAVCGAAGGLALIWFQRYGLLFGCASIGTFLVALGVDLVLQKQDGMSLGLRFLFDRNDSHVEFLLAHQYTAPLSTRIVLIASLALTPILAVVQHRVFRAPFTRRPVESDDALAIDFPSDGSMQPPKRSTFFVSLWDGARREPDKVNRFSV
;
A
#
# COMPACT_ATOMS: atom_id res chain seq x y z
N MET A 1 27.30 -51.93 13.33
CA MET A 1 26.50 -50.87 13.98
C MET A 1 26.82 -49.56 13.27
N ALA A 2 25.96 -49.15 12.34
CA ALA A 2 26.20 -48.03 11.44
C ALA A 2 25.76 -46.71 12.12
N LEU A 3 26.72 -45.84 12.40
CA LEU A 3 26.48 -44.48 12.90
C LEU A 3 26.27 -43.54 11.72
N SER A 4 25.04 -43.02 11.61
CA SER A 4 24.59 -42.04 10.64
C SER A 4 25.30 -40.70 10.82
N ARG A 5 25.88 -40.19 9.73
CA ARG A 5 26.49 -38.85 9.63
C ARG A 5 25.40 -37.77 9.66
N PRO A 6 25.57 -36.66 10.41
CA PRO A 6 24.73 -35.48 10.24
C PRO A 6 25.13 -34.72 8.97
N LEU A 7 24.12 -34.41 8.14
CA LEU A 7 24.21 -33.50 7.01
C LEU A 7 24.53 -32.09 7.53
N LEU A 8 25.81 -31.70 7.50
CA LEU A 8 26.22 -30.31 7.64
C LEU A 8 26.23 -29.68 6.25
N TRP A 9 25.22 -28.87 5.98
CA TRP A 9 25.15 -28.00 4.81
C TRP A 9 26.25 -26.92 4.91
N PRO A 10 27.00 -26.61 3.84
CA PRO A 10 28.06 -25.61 3.94
C PRO A 10 27.45 -24.21 3.88
N LEU A 11 27.34 -23.55 5.03
CA LEU A 11 27.23 -22.10 5.14
C LEU A 11 28.63 -21.55 5.46
N SER A 12 29.45 -21.33 4.44
CA SER A 12 30.60 -20.44 4.58
C SER A 12 31.17 -20.06 3.21
N LEU A 13 31.66 -18.83 3.17
CA LEU A 13 32.46 -18.20 2.11
C LEU A 13 31.68 -17.46 1.01
N ALA A 14 31.09 -16.34 1.40
CA ALA A 14 31.15 -15.14 0.58
C ALA A 14 31.81 -14.02 1.40
N ALA A 15 33.15 -14.05 1.44
CA ALA A 15 33.91 -12.86 1.79
C ALA A 15 33.78 -11.90 0.60
N PHE A 16 32.87 -10.92 0.71
CA PHE A 16 32.80 -9.82 -0.24
C PHE A 16 33.84 -8.78 0.13
N SER A 17 34.86 -8.68 -0.72
CA SER A 17 35.77 -7.55 -0.79
C SER A 17 34.99 -6.24 -0.87
N VAL A 18 35.40 -5.26 -0.07
CA VAL A 18 34.95 -3.86 -0.15
C VAL A 18 35.45 -3.29 -1.48
N LEU A 19 34.69 -3.50 -2.55
CA LEU A 19 34.82 -2.77 -3.80
C LEU A 19 33.69 -1.75 -3.85
N ALA A 20 34.06 -0.49 -4.12
CA ALA A 20 33.22 0.68 -4.37
C ALA A 20 31.72 0.37 -4.44
N LEU A 21 30.97 0.82 -3.42
CA LEU A 21 29.52 0.87 -3.48
C LEU A 21 29.17 1.64 -4.75
N ALA A 22 28.78 0.92 -5.80
CA ALA A 22 28.08 1.51 -6.93
C ALA A 22 26.86 2.16 -6.29
N SER A 23 26.85 3.48 -6.24
CA SER A 23 25.80 4.26 -5.59
C SER A 23 24.48 3.75 -6.18
N PRO A 24 23.58 3.15 -5.38
CA PRO A 24 22.42 2.44 -5.90
C PRO A 24 21.64 3.41 -6.79
N ALA A 25 21.67 3.12 -8.09
CA ALA A 25 21.31 4.02 -9.17
C ALA A 25 20.05 4.82 -8.85
N LEU A 26 20.26 6.09 -8.49
CA LEU A 26 19.20 7.07 -8.46
C LEU A 26 18.83 7.35 -9.94
N PRO A 27 17.55 7.25 -10.34
CA PRO A 27 17.14 7.20 -11.74
C PRO A 27 17.25 8.52 -12.52
N ARG A 28 17.64 9.63 -11.87
CA ARG A 28 17.94 10.91 -12.51
C ARG A 28 19.46 11.08 -12.59
N SER A 29 19.95 11.68 -13.66
CA SER A 29 21.36 12.05 -13.77
C SER A 29 21.62 13.24 -12.86
N PHE A 30 22.23 13.02 -11.71
CA PHE A 30 22.82 14.07 -10.88
C PHE A 30 24.28 13.69 -10.65
N THR A 31 25.10 14.71 -10.42
CA THR A 31 26.52 14.54 -10.09
C THR A 31 26.75 15.05 -8.70
N VAL A 32 27.34 14.24 -7.83
CA VAL A 32 27.75 14.66 -6.48
C VAL A 32 29.24 14.91 -6.51
N THR A 33 29.66 16.13 -6.17
CA THR A 33 31.07 16.49 -6.04
C THR A 33 31.36 16.86 -4.59
N ASN A 34 32.47 16.34 -4.05
CA ASN A 34 32.90 16.66 -2.68
C ASN A 34 34.34 17.18 -2.73
N GLN A 35 34.50 18.39 -3.28
CA GLN A 35 35.81 19.03 -3.42
C GLN A 35 36.20 19.83 -2.15
N THR A 36 35.21 20.29 -1.38
CA THR A 36 35.41 21.19 -0.23
C THR A 36 35.14 20.51 1.12
N GLY A 37 34.93 19.20 1.17
CA GLY A 37 34.48 18.48 2.37
C GLY A 37 32.97 18.48 2.58
N THR A 38 32.24 19.30 1.82
CA THR A 38 30.77 19.32 1.77
C THR A 38 30.32 18.78 0.41
N PRO A 39 29.39 17.81 0.36
CA PRO A 39 28.86 17.32 -0.90
C PRO A 39 28.01 18.41 -1.57
N HIS A 40 28.29 18.68 -2.84
CA HIS A 40 27.48 19.53 -3.71
C HIS A 40 26.80 18.67 -4.76
N VAL A 41 25.49 18.84 -4.91
CA VAL A 41 24.67 18.08 -5.86
C VAL A 41 24.36 18.96 -7.06
N PHE A 42 24.64 18.45 -8.26
CA PHE A 42 24.37 19.10 -9.53
C PHE A 42 23.36 18.27 -10.33
N ASP A 43 22.44 18.92 -11.01
CA ASP A 43 21.49 18.25 -11.90
C ASP A 43 22.17 17.72 -13.19
N GLY A 44 21.38 17.11 -14.08
CA GLY A 44 21.86 16.57 -15.35
C GLY A 44 22.37 17.63 -16.33
N SER A 45 22.05 18.89 -16.08
CA SER A 45 22.49 20.04 -16.87
C SER A 45 23.72 20.73 -16.25
N GLY A 46 24.19 20.27 -15.09
CA GLY A 46 25.31 20.84 -14.35
C GLY A 46 24.95 22.04 -13.47
N TYR A 47 23.67 22.32 -13.23
CA TYR A 47 23.24 23.37 -12.30
C TYR A 47 23.20 22.85 -10.86
N PRO A 48 23.62 23.66 -9.87
CA PRO A 48 23.58 23.25 -8.47
C PRO A 48 22.12 23.10 -8.00
N VAL A 49 21.83 22.01 -7.28
CA VAL A 49 20.53 21.72 -6.68
C VAL A 49 20.62 21.96 -5.18
N ALA A 50 19.84 22.91 -4.68
CA ALA A 50 19.75 23.15 -3.25
C ALA A 50 19.25 21.88 -2.53
N GLN A 51 19.95 21.51 -1.45
CA GLN A 51 19.63 20.36 -0.62
C GLN A 51 18.87 20.80 0.63
N GLY A 52 17.98 19.94 1.13
CA GLY A 52 17.23 20.16 2.35
C GLY A 52 17.30 18.97 3.31
N ASP A 53 16.80 19.17 4.53
CA ASP A 53 16.71 18.12 5.57
C ASP A 53 15.89 16.92 5.13
N ALA A 54 15.06 17.16 4.11
CA ALA A 54 14.27 16.18 3.40
C ALA A 54 13.33 15.51 4.40
N THR A 55 12.10 15.99 4.53
CA THR A 55 11.15 15.45 5.49
C THR A 55 10.09 14.64 4.79
N ASP A 56 9.68 13.53 5.42
CA ASP A 56 8.56 12.70 4.99
C ASP A 56 7.27 12.98 5.78
N GLY A 57 7.30 13.99 6.67
CA GLY A 57 6.20 14.30 7.58
C GLY A 57 6.08 13.38 8.79
N SER A 58 6.98 12.42 8.99
CA SER A 58 6.90 11.47 10.11
C SER A 58 7.35 12.05 11.45
N GLY A 59 7.89 13.26 11.48
CA GLY A 59 8.40 13.86 12.69
C GLY A 59 9.82 13.42 13.03
N ALA A 60 10.21 13.67 14.28
CA ALA A 60 11.46 13.21 14.86
C ALA A 60 11.19 12.69 16.27
N ALA A 61 11.67 11.49 16.58
CA ALA A 61 11.42 10.80 17.84
C ALA A 61 9.92 10.73 18.16
N PHE A 62 9.50 11.32 19.29
CA PHE A 62 8.12 11.34 19.76
C PHE A 62 7.50 12.74 19.73
N ASN A 63 7.89 13.57 18.75
CA ASN A 63 7.21 14.83 18.53
C ASN A 63 5.77 14.61 18.02
N LEU A 64 5.00 15.70 17.93
CA LEU A 64 3.58 15.64 17.62
C LEU A 64 3.26 14.87 16.31
N PRO A 65 3.92 15.13 15.15
CA PRO A 65 3.72 14.34 13.93
C PRO A 65 3.95 12.84 14.12
N ALA A 66 5.03 12.44 14.82
CA ALA A 66 5.34 11.04 15.07
C ALA A 66 4.25 10.35 15.92
N LEU A 67 3.79 11.02 16.98
CA LEU A 67 2.69 10.50 17.82
C LEU A 67 1.39 10.35 17.04
N ILE A 68 1.09 11.28 16.13
CA ILE A 68 -0.08 11.19 15.25
C ILE A 68 0.04 9.96 14.34
N TRP A 69 1.19 9.73 13.71
CA TRP A 69 1.40 8.56 12.85
C TRP A 69 1.31 7.24 13.61
N ILE A 70 1.87 7.16 14.82
CA ILE A 70 1.72 5.98 15.70
C ILE A 70 0.23 5.74 15.98
N ALA A 71 -0.49 6.77 16.42
CA ALA A 71 -1.91 6.66 16.76
C ALA A 71 -2.76 6.24 15.57
N VAL A 72 -2.61 6.90 14.42
CA VAL A 72 -3.37 6.59 13.19
C VAL A 72 -3.05 5.19 12.69
N SER A 73 -1.78 4.79 12.69
CA SER A 73 -1.35 3.47 12.22
C SER A 73 -1.93 2.35 13.07
N LEU A 74 -1.98 2.51 14.40
CA LEU A 74 -2.58 1.53 15.30
C LEU A 74 -4.12 1.55 15.23
N LEU A 75 -4.72 2.74 15.22
CA LEU A 75 -6.18 2.93 15.19
C LEU A 75 -6.81 2.36 13.91
N VAL A 76 -6.13 2.49 12.76
CA VAL A 76 -6.59 1.93 11.49
C VAL A 76 -6.11 0.50 11.31
N GLY A 77 -4.86 0.22 11.69
CA GLY A 77 -4.20 -1.05 11.46
C GLY A 77 -4.84 -2.21 12.24
N VAL A 78 -5.10 -2.04 13.54
CA VAL A 78 -5.65 -3.10 14.39
C VAL A 78 -7.05 -3.56 13.92
N PRO A 79 -8.03 -2.66 13.69
CA PRO A 79 -9.33 -3.07 13.17
C PRO A 79 -9.24 -3.73 11.79
N MET A 80 -8.40 -3.22 10.89
CA MET A 80 -8.21 -3.83 9.56
C MET A 80 -7.59 -5.23 9.63
N ALA A 81 -6.60 -5.42 10.50
CA ALA A 81 -5.91 -6.69 10.69
C ALA A 81 -6.81 -7.76 11.33
N CYS A 82 -7.66 -7.36 12.28
CA CYS A 82 -8.47 -8.30 13.06
C CYS A 82 -9.87 -8.51 12.51
N ALA A 83 -10.50 -7.48 11.94
CA ALA A 83 -11.92 -7.49 11.57
C ALA A 83 -12.22 -6.70 10.29
N GLY A 84 -11.21 -6.45 9.44
CA GLY A 84 -11.37 -5.68 8.22
C GLY A 84 -12.52 -6.17 7.33
N ILE A 85 -12.70 -7.48 7.17
CA ILE A 85 -13.79 -8.02 6.33
C ILE A 85 -15.20 -7.69 6.86
N ARG A 86 -15.38 -7.40 8.16
CA ARG A 86 -16.70 -7.14 8.78
C ARG A 86 -17.21 -5.71 8.52
N GLY A 87 -16.30 -4.76 8.33
CA GLY A 87 -16.62 -3.33 8.28
C GLY A 87 -17.46 -2.89 7.08
N TRP A 88 -17.53 -3.72 6.02
CA TRP A 88 -18.22 -3.42 4.76
C TRP A 88 -17.83 -2.04 4.21
N ARG A 89 -18.69 -1.02 4.36
CA ARG A 89 -18.44 0.36 3.92
C ARG A 89 -17.29 1.02 4.64
N LEU A 90 -17.11 0.73 5.94
CA LEU A 90 -15.98 1.27 6.68
C LEU A 90 -14.66 0.72 6.14
N THR A 91 -14.65 -0.54 5.70
CA THR A 91 -13.47 -1.18 5.12
C THR A 91 -13.13 -0.59 3.76
N THR A 92 -14.13 -0.39 2.89
CA THR A 92 -13.91 0.25 1.58
C THR A 92 -13.48 1.71 1.73
N ALA A 93 -14.04 2.43 2.70
CA ALA A 93 -13.58 3.76 3.10
C ALA A 93 -12.10 3.74 3.49
N VAL A 94 -11.71 2.90 4.44
CA VAL A 94 -10.31 2.79 4.87
C VAL A 94 -9.39 2.39 3.71
N GLY A 95 -9.79 1.44 2.87
CA GLY A 95 -9.00 1.03 1.70
C GLY A 95 -8.72 2.17 0.74
N LEU A 96 -9.75 2.96 0.41
CA LEU A 96 -9.60 4.14 -0.45
C LEU A 96 -8.81 5.25 0.25
N GLY A 97 -9.06 5.49 1.54
CA GLY A 97 -8.32 6.44 2.36
C GLY A 97 -6.82 6.13 2.42
N VAL A 98 -6.43 4.88 2.69
CA VAL A 98 -5.01 4.45 2.70
C VAL A 98 -4.38 4.65 1.33
N ALA A 99 -5.07 4.28 0.25
CA ALA A 99 -4.55 4.50 -1.10
C ALA A 99 -4.33 5.99 -1.39
N SER A 100 -5.31 6.85 -1.07
CA SER A 100 -5.18 8.31 -1.21
C SER A 100 -4.03 8.86 -0.37
N ALA A 101 -3.89 8.41 0.88
CA ALA A 101 -2.82 8.86 1.78
C ALA A 101 -1.43 8.54 1.21
N VAL A 102 -1.21 7.31 0.75
CA VAL A 102 0.09 6.88 0.18
C VAL A 102 0.40 7.62 -1.11
N LEU A 103 -0.59 7.77 -2.01
CA LEU A 103 -0.38 8.49 -3.27
C LEU A 103 -0.07 9.98 -3.03
N THR A 104 -0.81 10.63 -2.13
CA THR A 104 -0.55 12.02 -1.77
C THR A 104 0.80 12.18 -1.09
N TRP A 105 1.14 11.32 -0.12
CA TRP A 105 2.45 11.35 0.54
C TRP A 105 3.58 11.20 -0.47
N ALA A 106 3.51 10.18 -1.34
CA ALA A 106 4.50 9.95 -2.38
C ALA A 106 4.62 11.14 -3.33
N ALA A 107 3.50 11.77 -3.72
CA ALA A 107 3.50 12.96 -4.56
C ALA A 107 4.17 14.16 -3.87
N VAL A 108 3.84 14.40 -2.59
CA VAL A 108 4.36 15.56 -1.84
C VAL A 108 5.86 15.43 -1.59
N ILE A 109 6.35 14.30 -1.07
CA ILE A 109 7.80 14.16 -0.79
C ILE A 109 8.66 14.31 -2.05
N ASN A 110 8.12 13.94 -3.22
CA ASN A 110 8.77 14.08 -4.53
C ASN A 110 8.58 15.47 -5.18
N SER A 111 7.81 16.36 -4.56
CA SER A 111 7.52 17.72 -5.09
C SER A 111 8.01 18.85 -4.18
N VAL A 112 8.39 18.55 -2.94
CA VAL A 112 8.91 19.55 -1.99
C VAL A 112 10.30 20.01 -2.41
N ASN A 113 10.61 21.29 -2.26
CA ASN A 113 11.92 21.85 -2.58
C ASN A 113 12.88 21.79 -1.37
N ALA A 114 14.09 22.31 -1.54
CA ALA A 114 15.11 22.36 -0.47
C ALA A 114 14.65 23.03 0.84
N SER A 115 13.77 24.04 0.77
CA SER A 115 13.25 24.70 1.97
C SER A 115 12.32 23.79 2.79
N GLY A 116 11.84 22.70 2.22
CA GLY A 116 10.99 21.75 2.93
C GLY A 116 9.57 22.27 3.20
N LEU A 117 8.79 21.43 3.88
CA LEU A 117 7.56 21.81 4.56
C LEU A 117 7.69 21.34 6.01
N ALA A 118 7.13 22.07 6.97
CA ALA A 118 7.12 21.56 8.34
C ALA A 118 6.32 20.25 8.42
N ASP A 119 6.83 19.27 9.17
CA ASP A 119 6.28 17.91 9.27
C ASP A 119 4.79 17.87 9.62
N ILE A 120 4.36 18.82 10.45
CA ILE A 120 2.95 18.93 10.85
C ILE A 120 2.03 19.30 9.68
N PHE A 121 2.48 20.15 8.75
CA PHE A 121 1.72 20.49 7.56
C PHE A 121 1.67 19.31 6.60
N LEU A 122 2.80 18.62 6.41
CA LEU A 122 2.89 17.42 5.58
C LEU A 122 1.97 16.32 6.11
N THR A 123 2.00 16.06 7.41
CA THR A 123 1.07 15.15 8.11
C THR A 123 -0.39 15.57 7.91
N ALA A 124 -0.71 16.85 8.13
CA ALA A 124 -2.08 17.35 7.99
C ALA A 124 -2.60 17.16 6.56
N ILE A 125 -1.80 17.46 5.53
CA ILE A 125 -2.16 17.23 4.13
C ILE A 125 -2.50 15.76 3.91
N ILE A 126 -1.64 14.85 4.34
CA ILE A 126 -1.84 13.41 4.13
C ILE A 126 -3.11 12.91 4.85
N LEU A 127 -3.35 13.37 6.08
CA LEU A 127 -4.55 12.99 6.84
C LEU A 127 -5.84 13.58 6.26
N VAL A 128 -5.78 14.77 5.67
CA VAL A 128 -6.93 15.35 4.94
C VAL A 128 -7.26 14.49 3.72
N PHE A 129 -6.26 14.06 2.94
CA PHE A 129 -6.48 13.17 1.80
C PHE A 129 -6.93 11.76 2.23
N PHE A 130 -6.42 11.25 3.35
CA PHE A 130 -6.92 10.02 3.97
C PHE A 130 -8.40 10.14 4.33
N ALA A 131 -8.79 11.21 5.02
CA ALA A 131 -10.16 11.46 5.44
C ALA A 131 -11.10 11.65 4.23
N PHE A 132 -10.64 12.37 3.21
CA PHE A 132 -11.38 12.55 1.95
C PHE A 132 -11.57 11.22 1.21
N GLY A 133 -10.52 10.41 1.08
CA GLY A 133 -10.62 9.06 0.51
C GLY A 133 -11.56 8.15 1.30
N CYS A 134 -11.52 8.21 2.64
CA CYS A 134 -12.47 7.52 3.51
C CYS A 134 -13.91 7.98 3.27
N ALA A 135 -14.16 9.29 3.21
CA ALA A 135 -15.48 9.84 2.98
C ALA A 135 -16.05 9.37 1.63
N LEU A 136 -15.23 9.41 0.56
CA LEU A 136 -15.63 8.88 -0.74
C LEU A 136 -15.91 7.38 -0.71
N GLY A 137 -15.01 6.58 -0.12
CA GLY A 137 -15.13 5.11 -0.08
C GLY A 137 -16.26 4.59 0.81
N ALA A 138 -16.89 5.45 1.62
CA ALA A 138 -18.09 5.12 2.40
C ALA A 138 -19.37 5.09 1.54
N PHE A 139 -19.37 5.73 0.37
CA PHE A 139 -20.51 5.75 -0.54
C PHE A 139 -20.57 4.50 -1.42
N GLU A 140 -21.79 4.07 -1.76
CA GLU A 140 -22.02 2.85 -2.56
C GLU A 140 -21.42 2.94 -3.97
N PHE A 141 -21.45 4.12 -4.61
CA PHE A 141 -20.89 4.30 -5.95
C PHE A 141 -19.36 4.09 -5.99
N ALA A 142 -18.67 4.36 -4.89
CA ALA A 142 -17.22 4.19 -4.76
C ALA A 142 -16.82 2.81 -4.24
N ARG A 143 -17.79 1.93 -3.92
CA ARG A 143 -17.55 0.62 -3.30
C ARG A 143 -16.61 -0.25 -4.12
N LEU A 144 -16.80 -0.32 -5.44
CA LEU A 144 -15.92 -1.10 -6.30
C LEU A 144 -14.49 -0.54 -6.29
N GLY A 145 -14.35 0.79 -6.32
CA GLY A 145 -13.06 1.46 -6.18
C GLY A 145 -12.38 1.13 -4.85
N GLY A 146 -13.13 1.15 -3.73
CA GLY A 146 -12.61 0.78 -2.41
C GLY A 146 -12.20 -0.69 -2.32
N ILE A 147 -12.96 -1.62 -2.90
CA ILE A 147 -12.60 -3.04 -2.98
C ILE A 147 -11.29 -3.20 -3.76
N THR A 148 -11.18 -2.58 -4.94
CA THR A 148 -9.97 -2.60 -5.76
C THR A 148 -8.77 -1.99 -5.03
N ALA A 149 -8.98 -0.86 -4.33
CA ALA A 149 -7.96 -0.21 -3.52
C ALA A 149 -7.44 -1.13 -2.40
N ILE A 150 -8.31 -1.89 -1.72
CA ILE A 150 -7.90 -2.87 -0.69
C ILE A 150 -6.99 -3.93 -1.30
N GLY A 151 -7.36 -4.51 -2.46
CA GLY A 151 -6.55 -5.56 -3.10
C GLY A 151 -5.18 -5.05 -3.54
N LEU A 152 -5.15 -3.92 -4.24
CA LEU A 152 -3.91 -3.29 -4.72
C LEU A 152 -3.03 -2.84 -3.54
N ALA A 153 -3.58 -2.07 -2.61
CA ALA A 153 -2.82 -1.56 -1.47
C ALA A 153 -2.36 -2.69 -0.55
N GLY A 154 -3.17 -3.74 -0.37
CA GLY A 154 -2.78 -4.94 0.37
C GLY A 154 -1.63 -5.70 -0.28
N GLY A 155 -1.66 -5.85 -1.61
CA GLY A 155 -0.54 -6.44 -2.36
C GLY A 155 0.73 -5.58 -2.28
N VAL A 156 0.60 -4.27 -2.50
CA VAL A 156 1.70 -3.29 -2.39
C VAL A 156 2.31 -3.30 -0.99
N ALA A 157 1.50 -3.26 0.06
CA ALA A 157 1.95 -3.32 1.45
C ALA A 157 2.71 -4.62 1.77
N PHE A 158 2.33 -5.75 1.16
CA PHE A 158 3.06 -7.01 1.28
C PHE A 158 4.43 -6.93 0.57
N GLY A 159 4.45 -6.45 -0.68
CA GLY A 159 5.67 -6.28 -1.46
C GLY A 159 6.68 -5.31 -0.83
N ILE A 160 6.21 -4.17 -0.30
CA ILE A 160 7.05 -3.20 0.41
C ILE A 160 7.75 -3.88 1.58
N ARG A 161 7.02 -4.63 2.42
CA ARG A 161 7.62 -5.30 3.58
C ARG A 161 8.71 -6.29 3.19
N ILE A 162 8.55 -7.01 2.07
CA ILE A 162 9.59 -7.89 1.53
C ILE A 162 10.84 -7.07 1.15
N VAL A 163 10.64 -5.97 0.43
CA VAL A 163 11.73 -5.10 -0.04
C VAL A 163 12.50 -4.46 1.11
N LEU A 164 11.82 -4.12 2.21
CA LEU A 164 12.42 -3.52 3.40
C LEU A 164 13.22 -4.50 4.28
N LEU A 165 13.19 -5.81 4.03
CA LEU A 165 13.93 -6.78 4.86
C LEU A 165 15.46 -6.64 4.78
N ARG A 166 15.98 -6.00 3.72
CA ARG A 166 17.41 -5.91 3.44
C ARG A 166 17.90 -4.47 3.46
N ALA A 167 19.11 -4.26 3.99
CA ALA A 167 19.81 -2.98 3.91
C ALA A 167 20.14 -2.62 2.46
N GLY A 168 20.07 -1.33 2.12
CA GLY A 168 20.16 -0.88 0.72
C GLY A 168 19.02 -1.40 -0.18
N LEU A 169 17.97 -1.97 0.45
CA LEU A 169 16.83 -2.73 -0.10
C LEU A 169 17.19 -4.11 -0.67
N LEU A 170 16.16 -4.87 -1.07
CA LEU A 170 16.28 -6.30 -1.42
C LEU A 170 17.26 -6.56 -2.57
N VAL A 171 17.13 -5.78 -3.64
CA VAL A 171 18.01 -5.81 -4.82
C VAL A 171 18.74 -4.47 -4.90
N PRO A 172 20.06 -4.42 -5.17
CA PRO A 172 20.82 -3.16 -5.33
C PRO A 172 20.48 -2.44 -6.65
N LEU A 173 19.24 -2.58 -7.13
CA LEU A 173 18.67 -1.90 -8.28
C LEU A 173 17.28 -1.39 -7.87
N TYR A 174 17.13 -0.07 -7.84
CA TYR A 174 15.89 0.58 -7.46
C TYR A 174 14.66 0.05 -8.22
N ALA A 175 14.78 -0.04 -9.55
CA ALA A 175 13.71 -0.52 -10.42
C ALA A 175 13.30 -1.96 -10.07
N ALA A 176 14.24 -2.84 -9.73
CA ALA A 176 13.93 -4.23 -9.36
C ALA A 176 13.11 -4.31 -8.07
N ASN A 177 13.38 -3.44 -7.08
CA ASN A 177 12.57 -3.37 -5.86
C ASN A 177 11.12 -2.96 -6.19
N TRP A 178 10.93 -1.98 -7.08
CA TRP A 178 9.60 -1.58 -7.53
C TRP A 178 8.90 -2.63 -8.37
N VAL A 179 9.62 -3.44 -9.15
CA VAL A 179 9.04 -4.60 -9.85
C VAL A 179 8.47 -5.59 -8.84
N VAL A 180 9.17 -5.88 -7.74
CA VAL A 180 8.64 -6.75 -6.67
C VAL A 180 7.36 -6.17 -6.07
N VAL A 181 7.37 -4.87 -5.71
CA VAL A 181 6.18 -4.18 -5.17
C VAL A 181 5.01 -4.21 -6.16
N ALA A 182 5.27 -3.91 -7.44
CA ALA A 182 4.26 -3.88 -8.50
C ALA A 182 3.66 -5.26 -8.77
N VAL A 183 4.50 -6.31 -8.80
CA VAL A 183 4.03 -7.70 -8.96
C VAL A 183 3.14 -8.10 -7.79
N CYS A 184 3.53 -7.81 -6.55
CA CYS A 184 2.69 -8.09 -5.39
C CYS A 184 1.37 -7.29 -5.41
N GLY A 185 1.42 -6.01 -5.78
CA GLY A 185 0.25 -5.16 -5.96
C GLY A 185 -0.72 -5.70 -7.02
N ALA A 186 -0.20 -6.02 -8.21
CA ALA A 186 -0.97 -6.61 -9.29
C ALA A 186 -1.57 -7.96 -8.92
N ALA A 187 -0.81 -8.84 -8.25
CA ALA A 187 -1.32 -10.11 -7.75
C ALA A 187 -2.46 -9.90 -6.74
N GLY A 188 -2.33 -8.93 -5.84
CA GLY A 188 -3.39 -8.57 -4.89
C GLY A 188 -4.67 -8.05 -5.57
N GLY A 189 -4.53 -7.20 -6.59
CA GLY A 189 -5.66 -6.72 -7.39
C GLY A 189 -6.31 -7.83 -8.24
N LEU A 190 -5.51 -8.65 -8.91
CA LEU A 190 -5.97 -9.76 -9.73
C LEU A 190 -6.65 -10.86 -8.90
N ALA A 191 -6.18 -11.11 -7.68
CA ALA A 191 -6.83 -12.02 -6.75
C ALA A 191 -8.28 -11.61 -6.44
N LEU A 192 -8.64 -10.32 -6.58
CA LEU A 192 -10.02 -9.89 -6.42
C LEU A 192 -10.94 -10.35 -7.56
N ILE A 193 -10.40 -10.55 -8.76
CA ILE A 193 -11.18 -10.97 -9.93
C ILE A 193 -11.55 -12.44 -9.82
N TRP A 194 -10.57 -13.30 -9.51
CA TRP A 194 -10.78 -14.75 -9.44
C TRP A 194 -11.25 -15.22 -8.07
N PHE A 195 -10.81 -14.56 -7.00
CA PHE A 195 -10.98 -15.00 -5.63
C PHE A 195 -11.35 -13.84 -4.70
N GLN A 196 -12.34 -13.02 -5.09
CA GLN A 196 -12.74 -11.76 -4.44
C GLN A 196 -12.69 -11.81 -2.90
N ARG A 197 -13.31 -12.83 -2.30
CA ARG A 197 -13.34 -12.98 -0.84
C ARG A 197 -11.93 -13.16 -0.23
N TYR A 198 -11.11 -14.04 -0.81
CA TYR A 198 -9.76 -14.30 -0.31
C TYR A 198 -8.84 -13.12 -0.58
N GLY A 199 -8.97 -12.47 -1.73
CA GLY A 199 -8.27 -11.22 -2.06
C GLY A 199 -8.61 -10.11 -1.05
N LEU A 200 -9.88 -9.93 -0.70
CA LEU A 200 -10.31 -8.96 0.31
C LEU A 200 -9.77 -9.29 1.71
N LEU A 201 -9.87 -10.54 2.15
CA LEU A 201 -9.36 -10.99 3.45
C LEU A 201 -7.85 -10.76 3.57
N PHE A 202 -7.09 -11.17 2.54
CA PHE A 202 -5.66 -10.96 2.48
C PHE A 202 -5.32 -9.47 2.42
N GLY A 203 -6.02 -8.69 1.60
CA GLY A 203 -5.79 -7.27 1.47
C GLY A 203 -6.03 -6.51 2.78
N CYS A 204 -7.13 -6.82 3.47
CA CYS A 204 -7.43 -6.22 4.78
C CYS A 204 -6.37 -6.58 5.83
N ALA A 205 -6.01 -7.86 5.93
CA ALA A 205 -4.99 -8.33 6.86
C ALA A 205 -3.61 -7.75 6.54
N SER A 206 -3.26 -7.61 5.25
CA SER A 206 -1.99 -7.07 4.80
C SER A 206 -1.86 -5.58 5.11
N ILE A 207 -2.87 -4.76 4.78
CA ILE A 207 -2.91 -3.34 5.14
C ILE A 207 -2.85 -3.18 6.67
N GLY A 208 -3.67 -3.94 7.39
CA GLY A 208 -3.74 -3.86 8.85
C GLY A 208 -2.41 -4.19 9.52
N THR A 209 -1.81 -5.34 9.18
CA THR A 209 -0.51 -5.75 9.74
C THR A 209 0.63 -4.83 9.32
N PHE A 210 0.58 -4.25 8.12
CA PHE A 210 1.55 -3.23 7.70
C PHE A 210 1.48 -1.99 8.58
N LEU A 211 0.29 -1.45 8.83
CA LEU A 211 0.10 -0.26 9.68
C LEU A 211 0.45 -0.57 11.15
N VAL A 212 0.05 -1.72 11.68
CA VAL A 212 0.47 -2.14 13.03
C VAL A 212 1.99 -2.26 13.13
N ALA A 213 2.63 -2.89 12.13
CA ALA A 213 4.08 -2.99 12.06
C ALA A 213 4.75 -1.61 12.02
N LEU A 214 4.26 -0.70 11.18
CA LEU A 214 4.75 0.67 11.10
C LEU A 214 4.60 1.41 12.44
N GLY A 215 3.45 1.33 13.09
CA GLY A 215 3.22 1.96 14.38
C GLY A 215 4.12 1.41 15.50
N VAL A 216 4.30 0.07 15.55
CA VAL A 216 5.21 -0.58 16.51
C VAL A 216 6.67 -0.20 16.21
N ASP A 217 7.06 -0.18 14.95
CA ASP A 217 8.43 0.16 14.56
C ASP A 217 8.75 1.64 14.82
N LEU A 218 7.81 2.57 14.60
CA LEU A 218 7.95 3.97 15.02
C LEU A 218 8.13 4.12 16.54
N VAL A 219 7.57 3.23 17.36
CA VAL A 219 7.81 3.23 18.81
C VAL A 219 9.21 2.71 19.14
N LEU A 220 9.69 1.68 18.45
CA LEU A 220 10.95 1.00 18.77
C LEU A 220 12.18 1.69 18.17
N GLN A 221 12.08 2.07 16.90
CA GLN A 221 13.17 2.59 16.08
C GLN A 221 12.93 4.03 15.61
N LYS A 222 11.83 4.65 16.05
CA LYS A 222 11.51 6.03 15.65
C LYS A 222 11.51 6.09 14.12
N GLN A 223 12.22 7.03 13.53
CA GLN A 223 12.26 7.24 12.09
C GLN A 223 13.34 6.39 11.39
N ASP A 224 14.24 5.74 12.12
CA ASP A 224 15.40 5.02 11.55
C ASP A 224 15.04 3.62 10.99
N GLY A 225 13.85 3.11 11.31
CA GLY A 225 13.35 1.80 10.88
C GLY A 225 12.55 1.85 9.59
N MET A 226 11.29 1.42 9.64
CA MET A 226 10.37 1.35 8.51
C MET A 226 10.14 2.72 7.86
N SER A 227 10.13 3.82 8.62
CA SER A 227 9.95 5.17 8.05
C SER A 227 11.08 5.52 7.08
N LEU A 228 12.33 5.43 7.51
CA LEU A 228 13.50 5.62 6.65
C LEU A 228 13.50 4.62 5.47
N GLY A 229 13.11 3.37 5.70
CA GLY A 229 13.00 2.37 4.64
C GLY A 229 11.98 2.74 3.56
N LEU A 230 10.78 3.17 3.97
CA LEU A 230 9.74 3.64 3.07
C LEU A 230 10.22 4.86 2.29
N ARG A 231 10.86 5.79 2.97
CA ARG A 231 11.40 6.96 2.32
C ARG A 231 12.50 6.61 1.31
N PHE A 232 13.43 5.74 1.66
CA PHE A 232 14.46 5.27 0.73
C PHE A 232 13.84 4.58 -0.50
N LEU A 233 12.68 3.94 -0.36
CA LEU A 233 11.94 3.31 -1.47
C LEU A 233 11.12 4.32 -2.32
N PHE A 234 10.54 5.36 -1.74
CA PHE A 234 9.61 6.25 -2.44
C PHE A 234 10.19 7.62 -2.82
N ASP A 235 11.20 8.10 -2.09
CA ASP A 235 11.80 9.42 -2.28
C ASP A 235 12.79 9.36 -3.45
N ARG A 236 12.52 10.16 -4.47
CA ARG A 236 13.34 10.35 -5.69
C ARG A 236 13.54 11.83 -5.98
N ASN A 237 13.48 12.65 -4.93
CA ASN A 237 13.62 14.08 -5.03
C ASN A 237 15.10 14.50 -5.08
N ASP A 238 15.46 15.33 -6.05
CA ASP A 238 16.85 15.79 -6.25
C ASP A 238 17.33 16.71 -5.11
N SER A 239 16.41 17.37 -4.40
CA SER A 239 16.72 18.18 -3.20
C SER A 239 16.99 17.33 -1.95
N HIS A 240 16.80 16.02 -2.01
CA HIS A 240 16.92 15.11 -0.86
C HIS A 240 18.11 14.14 -1.01
N VAL A 241 18.91 14.27 -2.06
CA VAL A 241 19.99 13.34 -2.43
C VAL A 241 21.06 13.28 -1.34
N GLU A 242 21.49 14.44 -0.83
CA GLU A 242 22.50 14.50 0.23
C GLU A 242 22.05 13.75 1.48
N PHE A 243 20.79 13.95 1.90
CA PHE A 243 20.21 13.25 3.03
C PHE A 243 20.23 11.73 2.83
N LEU A 244 19.79 11.24 1.66
CA LEU A 244 19.70 9.81 1.37
C LEU A 244 21.08 9.14 1.24
N LEU A 245 22.10 9.89 0.82
CA LEU A 245 23.48 9.40 0.79
C LEU A 245 24.09 9.33 2.18
N ALA A 246 23.79 10.31 3.05
CA ALA A 246 24.23 10.33 4.44
C ALA A 246 23.51 9.28 5.30
N HIS A 247 22.23 9.05 5.04
CA HIS A 247 21.36 8.16 5.83
C HIS A 247 20.96 6.93 5.03
N GLN A 248 21.90 6.00 4.86
CA GLN A 248 21.62 4.74 4.20
C GLN A 248 20.66 3.89 5.02
N TYR A 249 19.64 3.34 4.37
CA TYR A 249 18.71 2.43 5.03
C TYR A 249 19.42 1.12 5.43
N THR A 250 19.63 0.96 6.73
CA THR A 250 20.21 -0.23 7.34
C THR A 250 19.17 -0.90 8.22
N ALA A 251 18.23 -1.64 7.62
CA ALA A 251 17.11 -2.31 8.32
C ALA A 251 17.54 -2.87 9.70
N PRO A 252 17.19 -2.19 10.82
CA PRO A 252 17.61 -2.61 12.15
C PRO A 252 17.09 -4.00 12.49
N LEU A 253 17.75 -4.72 13.40
CA LEU A 253 17.33 -6.08 13.75
C LEU A 253 15.87 -6.13 14.23
N SER A 254 15.46 -5.18 15.07
CA SER A 254 14.07 -5.10 15.52
C SER A 254 13.09 -4.85 14.37
N THR A 255 13.44 -3.95 13.44
CA THR A 255 12.63 -3.68 12.24
C THR A 255 12.47 -4.93 11.39
N ARG A 256 13.54 -5.71 11.20
CA ARG A 256 13.45 -7.00 10.49
C ARG A 256 12.53 -7.98 11.19
N ILE A 257 12.62 -8.09 12.53
CA ILE A 257 11.73 -8.94 13.31
C ILE A 257 10.27 -8.50 13.13
N VAL A 258 9.99 -7.20 13.24
CA VAL A 258 8.65 -6.62 13.06
C VAL A 258 8.13 -6.89 11.64
N LEU A 259 8.95 -6.68 10.61
CA LEU A 259 8.60 -6.95 9.21
C LEU A 259 8.27 -8.44 9.00
N ILE A 260 9.13 -9.36 9.43
CA ILE A 260 8.93 -10.81 9.30
C ILE A 260 7.67 -11.24 10.05
N ALA A 261 7.50 -10.77 11.29
CA ALA A 261 6.31 -11.07 12.09
C ALA A 261 5.03 -10.59 11.40
N SER A 262 5.03 -9.37 10.84
CA SER A 262 3.87 -8.82 10.13
C SER A 262 3.55 -9.59 8.84
N LEU A 263 4.58 -10.04 8.10
CA LEU A 263 4.42 -10.86 6.90
C LEU A 263 3.81 -12.22 7.24
N ALA A 264 4.30 -12.87 8.30
CA ALA A 264 3.76 -14.15 8.78
C ALA A 264 2.33 -14.01 9.34
N LEU A 265 2.03 -12.91 10.04
CA LEU A 265 0.69 -12.64 10.58
C LEU A 265 -0.34 -12.35 9.49
N THR A 266 0.06 -11.85 8.32
CA THR A 266 -0.86 -11.52 7.22
C THR A 266 -1.76 -12.72 6.81
N PRO A 267 -1.21 -13.89 6.40
CA PRO A 267 -2.04 -15.04 6.04
C PRO A 267 -2.77 -15.65 7.26
N ILE A 268 -2.15 -15.65 8.45
CA ILE A 268 -2.77 -16.18 9.67
C ILE A 268 -4.04 -15.38 9.98
N LEU A 269 -3.96 -14.05 10.02
CA LEU A 269 -5.09 -13.18 10.30
C LEU A 269 -6.14 -13.20 9.18
N ALA A 270 -5.74 -13.36 7.92
CA ALA A 270 -6.69 -13.56 6.83
C ALA A 270 -7.53 -14.85 7.03
N VAL A 271 -6.89 -15.95 7.46
CA VAL A 271 -7.59 -17.21 7.79
C VAL A 271 -8.47 -17.05 9.03
N VAL A 272 -7.99 -16.38 10.08
CA VAL A 272 -8.79 -16.10 11.28
C VAL A 272 -10.03 -15.26 10.91
N GLN A 273 -9.87 -14.17 10.16
CA GLN A 273 -10.98 -13.36 9.66
C GLN A 273 -11.96 -14.19 8.84
N HIS A 274 -11.48 -15.08 7.96
CA HIS A 274 -12.33 -15.97 7.17
C HIS A 274 -13.19 -16.89 8.05
N ARG A 275 -12.58 -17.47 9.09
CA ARG A 275 -13.24 -18.43 9.99
C ARG A 275 -14.25 -17.78 10.92
N VAL A 276 -13.90 -16.61 11.46
CA VAL A 276 -14.73 -15.84 12.40
C VAL A 276 -15.88 -15.13 11.68
N PHE A 277 -15.61 -14.51 10.54
CA PHE A 277 -16.61 -13.74 9.78
C PHE A 277 -17.02 -14.47 8.51
N ARG A 278 -17.93 -15.44 8.64
CA ARG A 278 -18.41 -16.28 7.53
C ARG A 278 -19.37 -15.57 6.57
N ALA A 279 -20.04 -14.51 7.02
CA ALA A 279 -20.95 -13.72 6.18
C ALA A 279 -20.25 -13.20 4.91
N PRO A 280 -20.97 -13.05 3.79
CA PRO A 280 -20.44 -12.39 2.60
C PRO A 280 -20.11 -10.92 2.90
N PHE A 281 -19.17 -10.35 2.13
CA PHE A 281 -18.79 -8.94 2.28
C PHE A 281 -19.93 -8.00 1.89
N THR A 282 -20.74 -8.40 0.91
CA THR A 282 -21.92 -7.68 0.44
C THR A 282 -23.11 -7.99 1.34
N ARG A 283 -23.82 -6.97 1.81
CA ARG A 283 -25.07 -7.09 2.61
C ARG A 283 -26.34 -6.94 1.78
N ARG A 284 -26.23 -6.95 0.45
CA ARG A 284 -27.42 -6.96 -0.41
C ARG A 284 -28.17 -8.27 -0.16
N PRO A 285 -29.50 -8.23 -0.02
CA PRO A 285 -30.31 -9.44 -0.02
C PRO A 285 -29.96 -10.26 -1.27
N VAL A 286 -29.78 -11.57 -1.10
CA VAL A 286 -29.77 -12.47 -2.26
C VAL A 286 -31.19 -12.44 -2.80
N GLU A 287 -31.37 -12.00 -4.05
CA GLU A 287 -32.68 -12.05 -4.70
C GLU A 287 -33.17 -13.51 -4.69
N SER A 288 -34.44 -13.72 -4.33
CA SER A 288 -35.01 -15.06 -4.35
C SER A 288 -35.01 -15.60 -5.78
N ASP A 289 -34.86 -16.92 -5.95
CA ASP A 289 -34.92 -17.54 -7.28
C ASP A 289 -36.23 -17.19 -8.01
N ASP A 290 -37.32 -16.95 -7.26
CA ASP A 290 -38.59 -16.46 -7.78
C ASP A 290 -38.51 -15.04 -8.39
N ALA A 291 -37.66 -14.16 -7.86
CA ALA A 291 -37.42 -12.82 -8.41
C ALA A 291 -36.51 -12.86 -9.66
N LEU A 292 -35.70 -13.90 -9.79
CA LEU A 292 -34.84 -14.17 -10.94
C LEU A 292 -35.50 -15.06 -11.99
N ALA A 293 -36.68 -15.62 -11.68
CA ALA A 293 -37.47 -16.36 -12.64
C ALA A 293 -37.85 -15.43 -13.78
N ILE A 294 -37.30 -15.70 -14.97
CA ILE A 294 -37.74 -15.05 -16.19
C ILE A 294 -39.16 -15.55 -16.43
N ASP A 295 -40.15 -14.69 -16.20
CA ASP A 295 -41.50 -14.89 -16.71
C ASP A 295 -41.38 -14.99 -18.24
N PHE A 296 -41.25 -16.22 -18.75
CA PHE A 296 -41.42 -16.48 -20.16
C PHE A 296 -42.88 -16.12 -20.46
N PRO A 297 -43.16 -15.10 -21.29
CA PRO A 297 -44.53 -14.78 -21.62
C PRO A 297 -45.11 -16.01 -22.32
N SER A 298 -46.01 -16.72 -21.65
CA SER A 298 -46.63 -17.93 -22.18
C SER A 298 -47.66 -17.62 -23.28
N ASP A 299 -47.98 -16.36 -23.54
CA ASP A 299 -49.00 -15.97 -24.51
C ASP A 299 -48.47 -14.99 -25.55
N GLY A 300 -48.10 -15.54 -26.72
CA GLY A 300 -48.40 -15.10 -28.10
C GLY A 300 -48.29 -13.63 -28.54
N SER A 301 -47.94 -12.67 -27.69
CA SER A 301 -47.94 -11.25 -27.98
C SER A 301 -46.52 -10.75 -28.25
N MET A 302 -46.05 -10.98 -29.47
CA MET A 302 -44.85 -10.31 -29.99
C MET A 302 -45.08 -8.79 -30.02
N GLN A 303 -44.68 -8.08 -28.97
CA GLN A 303 -44.47 -6.64 -29.06
C GLN A 303 -43.15 -6.37 -29.82
N PRO A 304 -43.15 -5.45 -30.81
CA PRO A 304 -41.96 -5.17 -31.61
C PRO A 304 -40.84 -4.59 -30.73
N PRO A 305 -39.57 -4.95 -30.99
CA PRO A 305 -38.45 -4.51 -30.17
C PRO A 305 -38.28 -3.00 -30.27
N LYS A 306 -38.55 -2.29 -29.16
CA LYS A 306 -38.14 -0.88 -29.01
C LYS A 306 -36.61 -0.83 -29.04
N ARG A 307 -36.05 -0.33 -30.14
CA ARG A 307 -34.63 0.01 -30.26
C ARG A 307 -34.29 1.05 -29.19
N SER A 308 -33.74 0.61 -28.06
CA SER A 308 -33.12 1.52 -27.09
C SER A 308 -31.73 1.87 -27.62
N THR A 309 -31.47 3.17 -27.76
CA THR A 309 -30.14 3.66 -28.08
C THR A 309 -29.26 3.59 -26.83
N PHE A 310 -27.98 3.26 -27.01
CA PHE A 310 -26.99 3.09 -25.93
C PHE A 310 -27.03 4.22 -24.88
N PHE A 311 -27.17 5.47 -25.34
CA PHE A 311 -27.23 6.64 -24.46
C PHE A 311 -28.52 6.76 -23.63
N VAL A 312 -29.66 6.26 -24.13
CA VAL A 312 -30.90 6.20 -23.33
C VAL A 312 -30.79 5.14 -22.23
N SER A 313 -30.10 4.01 -22.49
CA SER A 313 -29.86 2.99 -21.45
C SER A 313 -28.93 3.48 -20.32
N LEU A 314 -27.95 4.34 -20.66
CA LEU A 314 -26.98 4.87 -19.70
C LEU A 314 -27.61 5.96 -18.81
N TRP A 315 -28.57 6.73 -19.35
CA TRP A 315 -29.30 7.76 -18.61
C TRP A 315 -30.49 7.21 -17.80
N ASP A 316 -31.23 6.23 -18.34
CA ASP A 316 -32.34 5.59 -17.64
C ASP A 316 -31.86 4.72 -16.46
N GLY A 317 -30.63 4.18 -16.51
CA GLY A 317 -29.99 3.50 -15.38
C GLY A 317 -29.76 4.38 -14.15
N ALA A 318 -29.78 5.71 -14.32
CA ALA A 318 -29.70 6.67 -13.22
C ALA A 318 -31.09 7.13 -12.70
N ARG A 319 -32.18 6.79 -13.40
CA ARG A 319 -33.53 7.32 -13.12
C ARG A 319 -34.64 6.28 -12.85
N ARG A 320 -34.42 4.96 -12.98
CA ARG A 320 -35.53 4.01 -12.83
C ARG A 320 -35.38 2.97 -11.72
N GLU A 321 -36.44 2.97 -10.90
CA GLU A 321 -37.20 1.88 -10.29
C GLU A 321 -36.43 0.78 -9.52
N PRO A 322 -36.81 0.51 -8.26
CA PRO A 322 -36.10 -0.42 -7.36
C PRO A 322 -36.10 -1.89 -7.82
N ASP A 323 -36.79 -2.26 -8.90
CA ASP A 323 -37.11 -3.66 -9.20
C ASP A 323 -36.37 -4.28 -10.40
N LYS A 324 -35.44 -3.58 -11.06
CA LYS A 324 -34.66 -4.19 -12.16
C LYS A 324 -33.17 -3.92 -12.02
N VAL A 325 -32.50 -4.77 -11.25
CA VAL A 325 -31.05 -4.69 -11.03
C VAL A 325 -30.30 -5.46 -12.12
N ASN A 326 -29.25 -4.81 -12.65
CA ASN A 326 -28.37 -5.34 -13.69
C ASN A 326 -27.68 -6.65 -13.29
N ARG A 327 -27.74 -7.65 -14.18
CA ARG A 327 -27.16 -9.01 -14.08
C ARG A 327 -25.63 -9.08 -13.93
N PHE A 328 -24.92 -7.96 -13.86
CA PHE A 328 -23.45 -7.90 -13.86
C PHE A 328 -22.84 -7.40 -12.54
N SER A 329 -23.60 -7.28 -11.46
CA SER A 329 -22.99 -7.02 -10.14
C SER A 329 -22.71 -8.34 -9.40
N VAL A 330 -21.52 -8.90 -9.64
CA VAL A 330 -20.87 -9.90 -8.76
C VAL A 330 -19.96 -9.16 -7.78
#